data_AF-A0AAW5ECR3-F1
#
_entry.id   AF-A0AAW5ECR3-F1
#
_cell.length_a   1.000
_cell.length_b   1.000
_cell.length_c   1.000
_cell.angle_alpha   90.00
_cell.angle_beta   90.00
_cell.angle_gamma   90.00
#
_symmetry.space_group_name_H-M   'P 1'
#
loop_
_entity.id
_entity.type
_entity.pdbx_description
1 polymer ?
#
loop_
_entity_poly.entity_id
_entity_poly.type
_entity_poly.pdbx_seq_one_letter_code
_entity_poly.pdbx_strand_id
1 'polypeptide(L)'
;MFGKENIIVRLFNKNEFYQGDLLKDFIHSIGLEWDNKFRIPERENETLDLIGFELQGRLNKLGCGWNNKINSTMEFSEKYFTSKDPHLKFQPAKEVTQSYMDYFEESNEWVRQEFFPHKERLFPKKDLSNYKENYELKEMKPEYW
;
A
#
# COMPACT_ATOMS: atom_id res chain seq x y z
N MET A 1 3.76 16.47 -23.79
CA MET A 1 4.16 16.37 -22.37
C MET A 1 3.37 17.43 -21.63
N PHE A 2 2.69 17.11 -20.52
CA PHE A 2 1.91 18.09 -19.75
C PHE A 2 2.84 18.89 -18.83
N GLY A 3 2.68 20.21 -18.79
CA GLY A 3 3.47 21.09 -17.90
C GLY A 3 3.04 20.98 -16.45
N LYS A 4 3.93 21.35 -15.51
CA LYS A 4 3.71 21.21 -14.07
C LYS A 4 2.49 21.98 -13.56
N GLU A 5 2.16 23.09 -14.21
CA GLU A 5 0.98 23.91 -13.96
C GLU A 5 -0.35 23.19 -14.21
N ASN A 6 -0.32 22.04 -14.89
CA ASN A 6 -1.47 21.20 -15.17
C ASN A 6 -1.53 19.96 -14.25
N ILE A 7 -0.71 19.90 -13.20
CA ILE A 7 -0.66 18.78 -12.26
C ILE A 7 -1.10 19.27 -10.88
N ILE A 8 -2.06 18.56 -10.28
CA ILE A 8 -2.48 18.77 -8.90
C ILE A 8 -1.80 17.71 -8.04
N VAL A 9 -0.81 18.12 -7.24
CA VAL A 9 -0.09 17.20 -6.35
C VAL A 9 -0.77 17.18 -4.98
N ARG A 10 -1.16 15.99 -4.53
CA ARG A 10 -1.82 15.73 -3.24
C ARG A 10 -1.02 14.68 -2.47
N LEU A 11 -1.05 14.78 -1.14
CA LEU A 11 -0.44 13.75 -0.28
C LEU A 11 -1.41 12.61 -0.04
N PHE A 12 -0.95 11.39 -0.28
CA PHE A 12 -1.72 10.18 -0.01
C PHE A 12 -1.66 9.79 1.48
N ASN A 13 -2.28 10.62 2.33
CA ASN A 13 -2.34 10.40 3.77
C ASN A 13 -3.74 10.78 4.28
N LYS A 14 -4.33 9.91 5.10
CA LYS A 14 -5.69 10.10 5.64
C LYS A 14 -5.87 11.45 6.36
N ASN A 15 -4.83 11.94 7.03
CA ASN A 15 -4.87 13.21 7.76
C ASN A 15 -4.79 14.43 6.82
N GLU A 16 -4.40 14.23 5.56
CA GLU A 16 -4.28 15.27 4.55
C GLU A 16 -5.49 15.31 3.61
N PHE A 17 -6.30 14.25 3.58
CA PHE A 17 -7.49 14.15 2.75
C PHE A 17 -8.57 15.15 3.20
N TYR A 18 -9.24 15.75 2.21
CA TYR A 18 -10.44 16.55 2.43
C TYR A 18 -11.47 15.73 3.21
N GLN A 19 -11.88 16.25 4.37
CA GLN A 19 -12.78 15.56 5.31
C GLN A 19 -12.29 14.16 5.74
N GLY A 20 -10.99 13.86 5.63
CA GLY A 20 -10.42 12.56 5.98
C GLY A 20 -10.81 11.40 5.07
N ASP A 21 -11.31 11.68 3.86
CA ASP A 21 -11.81 10.69 2.89
C ASP A 21 -11.16 10.86 1.52
N LEU A 22 -10.58 9.78 0.98
CA LEU A 22 -9.84 9.81 -0.29
C LEU A 22 -10.71 10.18 -1.49
N LEU A 23 -11.94 9.66 -1.55
CA LEU A 23 -12.82 9.89 -2.70
C LEU A 23 -13.33 11.33 -2.68
N LYS A 24 -13.68 11.85 -1.51
CA LYS A 24 -14.01 13.26 -1.35
C LYS A 24 -12.82 14.17 -1.65
N ASP A 25 -11.62 13.77 -1.25
CA ASP A 25 -10.38 14.48 -1.59
C ASP A 25 -10.19 14.61 -3.10
N PHE A 26 -10.37 13.50 -3.82
CA PHE A 26 -10.26 13.49 -5.27
C PHE A 26 -11.28 14.42 -5.93
N ILE A 27 -12.57 14.29 -5.58
CA ILE A 27 -13.66 15.12 -6.11
C ILE A 27 -13.42 16.60 -5.83
N HIS A 28 -13.04 16.94 -4.59
CA HIS A 28 -12.72 18.31 -4.20
C HIS A 28 -11.52 18.86 -4.97
N SER A 29 -10.47 18.05 -5.13
CA SER A 29 -9.22 18.46 -5.80
C SER A 29 -9.43 18.83 -7.28
N ILE A 30 -10.42 18.24 -7.95
CA ILE A 30 -10.77 18.57 -9.33
C ILE A 30 -11.87 19.64 -9.44
N GLY A 31 -12.26 20.28 -8.32
CA GLY A 31 -13.23 21.37 -8.29
C GLY A 31 -14.68 20.92 -8.43
N LEU A 32 -14.99 19.65 -8.16
CA LEU A 32 -16.37 19.15 -8.15
C LEU A 32 -16.93 19.12 -6.73
N GLU A 33 -18.26 19.17 -6.64
CA GLU A 33 -18.98 18.94 -5.39
C GLU A 33 -19.31 17.45 -5.22
N TRP A 34 -19.37 17.01 -3.97
CA TRP A 34 -19.77 15.64 -3.67
C TRP A 34 -21.24 15.39 -4.03
N ASP A 35 -21.50 14.34 -4.82
CA ASP A 35 -22.85 13.86 -5.13
C ASP A 35 -23.08 12.48 -4.49
N ASN A 36 -24.15 12.34 -3.72
CA ASN A 36 -24.55 11.07 -3.11
C ASN A 36 -24.97 10.00 -4.15
N LYS A 37 -25.09 10.36 -5.44
CA LYS A 37 -25.29 9.43 -6.55
C LYS A 37 -24.00 8.76 -7.04
N PHE A 38 -22.84 9.20 -6.57
CA PHE A 38 -21.58 8.54 -6.92
C PHE A 38 -21.59 7.08 -6.48
N ARG A 39 -21.13 6.19 -7.36
CA ARG A 39 -20.97 4.78 -7.07
C ARG A 39 -19.64 4.58 -6.38
N ILE A 40 -19.69 4.23 -5.10
CA ILE A 40 -18.50 3.90 -4.33
C ILE A 40 -18.14 2.45 -4.64
N PRO A 41 -16.92 2.16 -5.12
CA PRO A 41 -16.51 0.78 -5.37
C PRO A 41 -16.41 0.01 -4.05
N GLU A 42 -16.59 -1.30 -4.12
CA GLU A 42 -16.24 -2.17 -3.00
C GLU A 42 -14.73 -2.12 -2.77
N ARG A 43 -14.32 -2.47 -1.55
CA ARG A 43 -12.90 -2.53 -1.21
C ARG A 43 -12.28 -3.75 -1.89
N GLU A 44 -11.37 -3.49 -2.81
CA GLU A 44 -10.59 -4.51 -3.51
C GLU A 44 -9.11 -4.46 -3.12
N ASN A 45 -8.33 -5.47 -3.53
CA ASN A 45 -6.88 -5.56 -3.30
C ASN A 45 -6.49 -5.50 -1.81
N GLU A 46 -7.18 -6.26 -0.97
CA GLU A 46 -6.72 -6.46 0.40
C GLU A 46 -5.38 -7.20 0.41
N THR A 47 -4.45 -6.74 1.25
CA THR A 47 -3.13 -7.34 1.37
C THR A 47 -3.24 -8.77 1.88
N LEU A 48 -2.58 -9.70 1.17
CA LEU A 48 -2.43 -11.07 1.66
C LEU A 48 -1.68 -11.10 3.01
N ASP A 49 -2.03 -12.05 3.86
CA ASP A 49 -1.20 -12.41 5.01
C ASP A 49 0.09 -13.12 4.56
N LEU A 50 0.96 -13.42 5.51
CA LEU A 50 2.23 -14.08 5.22
C LEU A 50 2.06 -15.43 4.51
N ILE A 51 1.06 -16.23 4.90
CA ILE A 51 0.82 -17.55 4.29
C ILE A 51 0.37 -17.36 2.83
N GLY A 52 -0.53 -16.41 2.59
CA GLY A 52 -0.98 -16.03 1.25
C GLY A 52 0.17 -15.55 0.37
N PHE A 53 1.08 -14.71 0.90
CA PHE A 53 2.27 -14.27 0.18
C PHE A 53 3.20 -15.43 -0.21
N GLU A 54 3.45 -16.36 0.71
CA GLU A 54 4.29 -17.54 0.44
C GLU A 54 3.66 -18.48 -0.59
N LEU A 55 2.37 -18.78 -0.43
CA LEU A 55 1.62 -19.63 -1.35
C LEU A 55 1.59 -19.01 -2.75
N GLN A 56 1.16 -17.75 -2.86
CA GLN A 56 1.07 -17.05 -4.13
C GLN A 56 2.45 -16.87 -4.76
N GLY A 57 3.49 -16.60 -3.97
CA GLY A 57 4.87 -16.51 -4.44
C GLY A 57 5.36 -17.82 -5.09
N ARG A 58 5.03 -18.98 -4.51
CA ARG A 58 5.36 -20.29 -5.09
C ARG A 58 4.55 -20.58 -6.35
N LEU A 59 3.25 -20.27 -6.34
CA LEU A 59 2.38 -20.42 -7.52
C LEU A 59 2.86 -19.55 -8.69
N ASN A 60 3.27 -18.31 -8.42
CA ASN A 60 3.83 -17.42 -9.42
C ASN A 60 5.11 -18.00 -10.05
N LYS A 61 6.01 -18.59 -9.24
CA LYS A 61 7.24 -19.27 -9.73
C LYS A 61 6.95 -20.49 -10.60
N LEU A 62 5.83 -21.17 -10.36
CA LEU A 62 5.35 -22.29 -11.19
C LEU A 62 4.63 -21.83 -12.47
N GLY A 63 4.55 -20.52 -12.72
CA GLY A 63 3.79 -19.97 -13.85
C GLY A 63 2.27 -20.02 -13.64
N CYS A 64 1.78 -20.42 -12.47
CA CYS A 64 0.36 -20.44 -12.11
C CYS A 64 -0.15 -19.07 -11.63
N GLY A 65 0.63 -18.01 -11.85
CA GLY A 65 0.23 -16.63 -11.60
C GLY A 65 -0.52 -16.00 -12.79
N TRP A 66 -0.58 -14.67 -12.78
CA TRP A 66 -1.36 -13.77 -13.66
C TRP A 66 -1.38 -14.06 -15.18
N ASN A 67 -0.45 -14.87 -15.72
CA ASN A 67 -0.32 -15.12 -17.15
C ASN A 67 -1.03 -16.39 -17.67
N ASN A 68 -1.58 -17.22 -16.79
CA ASN A 68 -2.38 -18.38 -17.21
C ASN A 68 -3.86 -18.11 -16.91
N LYS A 69 -4.76 -18.59 -17.78
CA LYS A 69 -6.24 -18.44 -17.74
C LYS A 69 -6.93 -19.00 -16.47
N ILE A 70 -6.20 -19.16 -15.38
CA ILE A 70 -6.63 -19.64 -14.08
C ILE A 70 -6.48 -18.46 -13.11
N ASN A 71 -7.35 -17.46 -13.24
CA ASN A 71 -7.53 -16.45 -12.19
C ASN A 71 -7.94 -17.07 -10.84
N SER A 72 -8.34 -18.35 -10.83
CA SER A 72 -8.82 -19.03 -9.64
C SER A 72 -7.77 -19.21 -8.53
N THR A 73 -6.46 -19.21 -8.84
CA THR A 73 -5.42 -19.34 -7.81
C THR A 73 -5.20 -18.06 -7.03
N MET A 74 -5.17 -16.91 -7.73
CA MET A 74 -5.10 -15.59 -7.09
C MET A 74 -6.40 -15.30 -6.33
N GLU A 75 -7.57 -15.54 -6.96
CA GLU A 75 -8.87 -15.38 -6.30
C GLU A 75 -8.99 -16.26 -5.04
N PHE A 76 -8.45 -17.49 -5.08
CA PHE A 76 -8.37 -18.36 -3.91
C PHE A 76 -7.48 -17.76 -2.82
N SER A 77 -6.28 -17.30 -3.17
CA SER A 77 -5.36 -16.65 -2.23
C SER A 77 -6.01 -15.43 -1.57
N GLU A 78 -6.62 -14.54 -2.37
CA GLU A 78 -7.29 -13.33 -1.89
C GLU A 78 -8.49 -13.64 -0.99
N LYS A 79 -9.27 -14.67 -1.34
CA LYS A 79 -10.47 -15.05 -0.59
C LYS A 79 -10.16 -15.61 0.79
N TYR A 80 -9.07 -16.37 0.94
CA TYR A 80 -8.81 -17.15 2.16
C TYR A 80 -7.59 -16.69 2.96
N PHE A 81 -6.68 -15.93 2.36
CA PHE A 81 -5.42 -15.51 2.97
C PHE A 81 -5.28 -13.99 3.01
N THR A 82 -6.39 -13.28 3.16
CA THR A 82 -6.39 -11.85 3.51
C THR A 82 -6.71 -11.71 5.00
N SER A 83 -5.95 -10.85 5.68
CA SER A 83 -6.14 -10.60 7.11
C SER A 83 -6.26 -9.12 7.42
N LYS A 84 -7.24 -8.81 8.29
CA LYS A 84 -7.39 -7.48 8.89
C LYS A 84 -6.43 -7.27 10.06
N ASP A 85 -5.85 -8.34 10.61
CA ASP A 85 -4.84 -8.26 11.68
C ASP A 85 -3.51 -7.75 11.09
N PRO A 86 -3.04 -6.56 11.50
CA PRO A 86 -1.76 -6.01 11.04
C PRO A 86 -0.55 -6.92 11.34
N HIS A 87 -0.61 -7.76 12.38
CA HIS A 87 0.49 -8.65 12.75
C HIS A 87 0.67 -9.83 11.80
N LEU A 88 -0.38 -10.20 11.07
CA LEU A 88 -0.34 -11.28 10.07
C LEU A 88 0.09 -10.79 8.69
N LYS A 89 0.09 -9.47 8.47
CA LYS A 89 0.51 -8.88 7.20
C LYS A 89 2.01 -9.04 7.01
N PHE A 90 2.41 -9.28 5.76
CA PHE A 90 3.82 -9.32 5.38
C PHE A 90 4.55 -8.01 5.77
N GLN A 91 5.72 -8.19 6.38
CA GLN A 91 6.64 -7.17 6.85
C GLN A 91 8.03 -7.54 6.29
N PRO A 92 8.58 -6.76 5.35
CA PRO A 92 9.91 -6.96 4.81
C PRO A 92 10.99 -7.06 5.90
N ALA A 93 12.20 -7.50 5.55
CA ALA A 93 13.35 -7.35 6.44
C ALA A 93 13.56 -5.87 6.81
N LYS A 94 14.03 -5.60 8.04
CA LYS A 94 14.26 -4.24 8.54
C LYS A 94 15.28 -3.51 7.68
N GLU A 95 16.33 -4.18 7.23
CA GLU A 95 17.37 -3.63 6.37
C GLU A 95 16.80 -3.18 5.02
N VAL A 96 15.87 -3.95 4.46
CA VAL A 96 15.17 -3.61 3.21
C VAL A 96 14.26 -2.40 3.44
N THR A 97 13.53 -2.38 4.56
CA THR A 97 12.68 -1.24 4.92
C THR A 97 13.51 0.04 5.08
N GLN A 98 14.64 -0.03 5.78
CA GLN A 98 15.53 1.10 5.98
C GLN A 98 16.13 1.58 4.65
N SER A 99 16.64 0.64 3.84
CA SER A 99 17.22 0.96 2.52
C SER A 99 16.21 1.64 1.59
N TYR A 100 14.94 1.23 1.64
CA TYR A 100 13.87 1.88 0.88
C TYR A 100 13.63 3.32 1.37
N MET A 101 13.59 3.52 2.69
CA MET A 101 13.41 4.86 3.27
C MET A 101 14.56 5.80 2.90
N ASP A 102 15.80 5.33 2.99
CA ASP A 102 17.00 6.11 2.69
C ASP A 102 17.06 6.46 1.19
N TYR A 103 16.73 5.50 0.33
CA TYR A 103 16.72 5.70 -1.12
C TYR A 103 15.78 6.83 -1.57
N PHE A 104 14.60 6.94 -0.94
CA PHE A 104 13.63 7.98 -1.30
C PHE A 104 13.79 9.29 -0.52
N GLU A 105 14.74 9.41 0.42
CA GLU A 105 14.87 10.61 1.27
C GLU A 105 15.10 11.88 0.43
N GLU A 106 16.07 11.84 -0.50
CA GLU A 106 16.41 13.00 -1.35
C GLU A 106 15.25 13.38 -2.28
N SER A 107 14.65 12.39 -2.97
CA SER A 107 13.54 12.65 -3.89
C SER A 107 12.28 13.15 -3.18
N ASN A 108 12.00 12.64 -1.97
CA ASN A 108 10.92 13.16 -1.14
C ASN A 108 11.18 14.60 -0.69
N GLU A 109 12.42 14.96 -0.37
CA GLU A 109 12.75 16.35 -0.02
C GLU A 109 12.60 17.27 -1.24
N TRP A 110 13.00 16.83 -2.43
CA TRP A 110 12.73 17.59 -3.66
C TRP A 110 11.22 17.82 -3.88
N VAL A 111 10.39 16.76 -3.75
CA VAL A 111 8.93 16.90 -3.86
C VAL A 111 8.39 17.84 -2.79
N ARG A 112 8.93 17.80 -1.56
CA ARG A 112 8.54 18.70 -0.48
C ARG A 112 8.81 20.15 -0.83
N GLN A 113 10.01 20.47 -1.29
CA GLN A 113 10.39 21.84 -1.63
C GLN A 113 9.56 22.38 -2.79
N GLU A 114 9.35 21.58 -3.83
CA GLU A 114 8.65 22.01 -5.04
C GLU A 114 7.14 22.16 -4.83
N PHE A 115 6.50 21.22 -4.12
CA PHE A 115 5.02 21.14 -4.04
C PHE A 115 4.45 21.42 -2.65
N PHE A 116 5.24 21.26 -1.58
CA PHE A 116 4.79 21.40 -0.20
C PHE A 116 5.77 22.22 0.66
N PRO A 117 6.21 23.42 0.22
CA PRO A 117 7.28 24.17 0.89
C PRO A 117 6.96 24.56 2.34
N HIS A 118 5.67 24.60 2.68
CA HIS A 118 5.16 24.90 4.01
C HIS A 118 5.23 23.73 5.01
N LYS A 119 5.47 22.49 4.54
CA LYS A 119 5.63 21.32 5.41
C LYS A 119 7.09 21.12 5.77
N GLU A 120 7.38 20.72 7.00
CA GLU A 120 8.74 20.32 7.40
C GLU A 120 9.18 19.01 6.71
N ARG A 121 8.26 18.07 6.51
CA ARG A 121 8.49 16.77 5.84
C ARG A 121 7.19 16.24 5.22
N LEU A 122 7.29 15.35 4.21
CA LEU A 122 6.13 14.73 3.56
C LEU A 122 5.54 13.57 4.36
N PHE A 123 6.42 12.71 4.87
CA PHE A 123 6.03 11.50 5.58
C PHE A 123 6.70 11.46 6.96
N PRO A 124 6.03 10.95 8.01
CA PRO A 124 6.65 10.73 9.30
C PRO A 124 7.84 9.78 9.19
N LYS A 125 8.89 10.00 9.99
CA LYS A 125 9.97 9.01 10.11
C LYS A 125 9.41 7.77 10.78
N LYS A 126 9.63 6.60 10.16
CA LYS A 126 9.24 5.32 10.72
C LYS A 126 10.27 4.92 11.77
N ASP A 127 9.83 4.74 13.02
CA ASP A 127 10.69 4.17 14.06
C ASP A 127 10.77 2.64 13.86
N LEU A 128 11.98 2.13 13.63
CA LEU A 128 12.24 0.71 13.44
C LEU A 128 12.80 0.03 14.70
N SER A 129 12.82 0.71 15.85
CA SER A 129 13.29 0.15 17.14
C SER A 129 12.51 -1.10 17.55
N ASN A 130 11.18 -1.06 17.40
CA ASN A 130 10.25 -2.14 17.73
C ASN A 130 9.69 -2.86 16.49
N TYR A 131 10.37 -2.74 15.34
CA TYR A 131 9.92 -3.36 14.10
C TYR A 131 9.97 -4.89 14.20
N LYS A 132 8.84 -5.54 13.94
CA LYS A 132 8.72 -7.00 13.90
C LYS A 132 8.67 -7.46 12.45
N GLU A 133 9.74 -8.10 12.02
CA GLU A 133 9.87 -8.73 10.72
C GLU A 133 9.07 -10.04 10.66
N ASN A 134 8.49 -10.35 9.50
CA ASN A 134 7.89 -11.66 9.22
C ASN A 134 8.03 -12.02 7.73
N TYR A 135 9.07 -11.54 7.05
CA TYR A 135 9.25 -11.65 5.60
C TYR A 135 9.47 -13.07 5.06
N GLU A 136 9.62 -14.05 5.95
CA GLU A 136 9.79 -15.47 5.63
C GLU A 136 8.99 -16.30 6.62
N LEU A 137 8.29 -17.31 6.10
CA LEU A 137 7.65 -18.33 6.92
C LEU A 137 8.70 -19.32 7.46
N LYS A 138 9.12 -19.10 8.71
CA LYS A 138 10.17 -19.92 9.37
C LYS A 138 9.64 -21.24 9.94
N GLU A 139 8.42 -21.23 10.46
CA GLU A 139 7.77 -22.40 11.05
C GLU A 139 6.26 -22.36 10.82
N MET A 140 5.64 -23.55 10.74
CA MET A 140 4.19 -23.71 10.83
C MET A 140 3.90 -24.69 11.96
N LYS A 141 3.16 -24.24 12.97
CA LYS A 141 2.73 -25.10 14.07
C LYS A 141 1.26 -25.49 13.92
N PRO A 142 0.86 -26.69 14.34
CA PRO A 142 -0.53 -27.13 14.30
C PRO A 142 -1.50 -26.21 15.05
N GLU A 143 -1.02 -25.43 16.01
CA GLU A 143 -1.86 -24.53 16.83
C GLU A 143 -2.21 -23.20 16.12
N TYR A 144 -1.73 -22.97 14.89
CA TYR A 144 -1.97 -21.75 14.11
C TYR A 144 -3.17 -21.86 13.15
N TRP A 145 -3.82 -23.02 13.08
CA TRP A 145 -5.04 -23.30 12.30
C TRP A 145 -5.95 -24.29 13.04
#